data_AF-A0A410RWE9-F1
#
_entry.id   AF-A0A410RWE9-F1
#
_cell.length_a   1.000
_cell.length_b   1.000
_cell.length_c   1.000
_cell.angle_alpha   90.00
_cell.angle_beta   90.00
_cell.angle_gamma   90.00
#
_symmetry.space_group_name_H-M   'P 1'
#
loop_
_entity.id
_entity.type
_entity.pdbx_description
1 polymer ?
#
loop_
_entity_poly.entity_id
_entity_poly.type
_entity_poly.pdbx_seq_one_letter_code
_entity_poly.pdbx_strand_id
1 'polypeptide(L)'
;MEGEEFALSELEYTVGRATDNPICIQDTSVSRKHVTLRKESAGWMVSDMGSGNGTIVNGEPIAEETLLANGDVITLGDSELRYEDTANSTAKVQAPSSPRPRPSTAAGRGPTAVPSRPAREGRARPQTSRAAAAAELTPEAQRKRMRMKLAGVAVLVVLFAGLGVARSRMRQQQEEQGRIEAEQRKYREQLGGLFQEAKNLVREGQWEQAKAKLEELHTQAPAYPGVEDYLKAAEREIPNQKHLGAAQAALDKGQLAAAKASIEKVSSDTQLYEQLKTARKNLTDAADTRTKEAKRLLDTRALENVQNAKAITDDVLATFPEHRDGKLVNDDAVRVIADLTRPDPVRVAAAPKPWEPAVDRFRDADITGAVAILNACSAKTAQCKRLMAQMTEFGNLYKKLEGLDAKGLTRLLALDKDITDGRTSKMARNAGTRAGNIYYKSAAGAKAAGQWSRAMEFARRALQADPSHAGAANIVNDLKGKAKDLYMQAYSIKDSSPEDALPKFRDVVAMTPPDDELHGKAQGWVEKLSR
;
A
#
# COMPACT_ATOMS: atom_id res chain seq x y z
N MET A 1 17.40 -13.95 0.13
CA MET A 1 16.80 -15.24 0.52
C MET A 1 17.84 -16.28 0.16
N GLU A 2 18.29 -17.08 1.13
CA GLU A 2 19.13 -18.24 0.85
C GLU A 2 18.24 -19.30 0.19
N GLY A 3 18.58 -19.72 -1.03
CA GLY A 3 17.91 -20.79 -1.76
C GLY A 3 18.94 -21.85 -2.16
N GLU A 4 18.50 -23.09 -2.36
CA GLU A 4 19.35 -24.18 -2.83
C GLU A 4 19.26 -24.28 -4.36
N GLU A 5 20.39 -24.37 -5.04
CA GLU A 5 20.48 -24.48 -6.50
C GLU A 5 20.68 -25.94 -6.91
N PHE A 6 19.85 -26.43 -7.83
CA PHE A 6 19.93 -27.78 -8.37
C PHE A 6 20.29 -27.73 -9.86
N ALA A 7 21.47 -28.25 -10.21
CA ALA A 7 21.90 -28.33 -11.61
C ALA A 7 21.20 -29.47 -12.35
N LEU A 8 20.52 -29.14 -13.47
CA LEU A 8 19.87 -30.13 -14.33
C LEU A 8 20.87 -30.69 -15.38
N SER A 9 21.62 -31.72 -15.00
CA SER A 9 22.61 -32.42 -15.85
C SER A 9 22.06 -33.60 -16.66
N GLU A 10 20.93 -34.17 -16.28
CA GLU A 10 20.25 -35.28 -16.97
C GLU A 10 19.09 -34.81 -17.86
N LEU A 11 18.37 -35.74 -18.51
CA LEU A 11 17.23 -35.42 -19.39
C LEU A 11 15.88 -35.41 -18.66
N GLU A 12 15.80 -35.97 -17.46
CA GLU A 12 14.56 -36.02 -16.69
C GLU A 12 14.86 -35.94 -15.19
N TYR A 13 14.07 -35.16 -14.45
CA TYR A 13 14.14 -35.02 -13.00
C TYR A 13 12.75 -35.16 -12.40
N THR A 14 12.65 -35.86 -11.26
CA THR A 14 11.45 -35.82 -10.43
C THR A 14 11.68 -34.90 -9.25
N VAL A 15 10.69 -34.07 -8.94
CA VAL A 15 10.71 -33.12 -7.82
C VAL A 15 9.58 -33.44 -6.86
N GLY A 16 9.87 -33.49 -5.57
CA GLY A 16 8.86 -33.74 -4.52
C GLY A 16 9.50 -33.91 -3.15
N ARG A 17 8.69 -34.15 -2.11
CA ARG A 17 9.21 -34.27 -0.73
C ARG A 17 9.82 -35.62 -0.36
N ALA A 18 9.65 -36.64 -1.20
CA ALA A 18 10.22 -37.95 -0.91
C ALA A 18 11.73 -37.91 -1.12
N THR A 19 12.48 -38.53 -0.20
CA THR A 19 13.95 -38.49 -0.20
C THR A 19 14.59 -39.29 -1.33
N ASP A 20 13.80 -40.06 -2.08
CA ASP A 20 14.21 -40.78 -3.29
C ASP A 20 14.10 -39.93 -4.57
N ASN A 21 13.58 -38.69 -4.49
CA ASN A 21 13.59 -37.77 -5.63
C ASN A 21 14.98 -37.16 -5.84
N PRO A 22 15.42 -37.00 -7.11
CA PRO A 22 16.63 -36.26 -7.45
C PRO A 22 16.66 -34.81 -6.91
N ILE A 23 15.51 -34.14 -6.86
CA ILE A 23 15.34 -32.82 -6.25
C ILE A 23 14.33 -32.96 -5.11
N CYS A 24 14.81 -32.93 -3.88
CA CYS A 24 14.00 -33.15 -2.68
C CYS A 24 13.63 -31.80 -2.03
N ILE A 25 12.34 -31.49 -1.98
CA ILE A 25 11.83 -30.28 -1.33
C ILE A 25 11.25 -30.66 0.04
N GLN A 26 11.90 -30.23 1.12
CA GLN A 26 11.50 -30.56 2.50
C GLN A 26 10.28 -29.76 2.98
N ASP A 27 9.16 -29.92 2.28
CA ASP A 27 7.90 -29.24 2.57
C ASP A 27 6.75 -30.25 2.62
N THR A 28 5.98 -30.22 3.71
CA THR A 28 4.83 -31.09 3.92
C THR A 28 3.68 -30.83 2.96
N SER A 29 3.58 -29.62 2.40
CA SER A 29 2.59 -29.21 1.40
C SER A 29 2.92 -29.74 0.00
N VAL A 30 4.14 -30.26 -0.22
CA VAL A 30 4.59 -30.84 -1.49
C VAL A 30 4.29 -32.35 -1.51
N SER A 31 3.77 -32.85 -2.63
CA SER A 31 3.52 -34.29 -2.82
C SER A 31 4.82 -35.11 -2.84
N ARG A 32 4.73 -36.41 -2.53
CA ARG A 32 5.91 -37.30 -2.51
C ARG A 32 6.64 -37.30 -3.86
N LYS A 33 5.91 -37.37 -4.97
CA LYS A 33 6.38 -37.04 -6.33
C LYS A 33 5.40 -36.01 -6.85
N HIS A 34 5.83 -34.77 -7.03
CA HIS A 34 4.94 -33.64 -7.31
C HIS A 34 4.97 -33.31 -8.80
N VAL A 35 6.15 -33.05 -9.36
CA VAL A 35 6.33 -32.76 -10.78
C VAL A 35 7.46 -33.57 -11.38
N THR A 36 7.39 -33.77 -12.69
CA THR A 36 8.52 -34.20 -13.52
C THR A 36 8.97 -33.05 -14.40
N LEU A 37 10.28 -32.82 -14.45
CA LEU A 37 10.94 -31.95 -15.41
C LEU A 37 11.58 -32.80 -16.50
N ARG A 38 11.25 -32.58 -17.77
CA ARG A 38 11.83 -33.31 -18.91
C ARG A 38 12.44 -32.36 -19.92
N LYS A 39 13.63 -32.69 -20.43
CA LYS A 39 14.30 -31.94 -21.49
C LYS A 39 13.83 -32.42 -22.86
N GLU A 40 13.11 -31.57 -23.57
CA GLU A 40 12.64 -31.78 -24.94
C GLU A 40 13.40 -30.90 -25.93
N SER A 41 13.16 -31.10 -27.24
CA SER A 41 13.82 -30.30 -28.29
C SER A 41 13.57 -28.80 -28.20
N ALA A 42 12.47 -28.38 -27.56
CA ALA A 42 12.07 -26.99 -27.39
C ALA A 42 12.56 -26.34 -26.08
N GLY A 43 13.05 -27.14 -25.12
CA GLY A 43 13.44 -26.67 -23.79
C GLY A 43 13.02 -27.64 -22.69
N TRP A 44 13.04 -27.19 -21.45
CA TRP A 44 12.58 -27.98 -20.30
C TRP A 44 11.06 -27.87 -20.17
N MET A 45 10.38 -29.00 -20.06
CA MET A 45 8.95 -29.10 -19.80
C MET A 45 8.70 -29.48 -18.34
N VAL A 46 7.62 -28.99 -17.73
CA VAL A 46 7.13 -29.41 -16.42
C VAL A 46 5.78 -30.09 -16.54
N SER A 47 5.59 -31.20 -15.84
CA SER A 47 4.33 -31.95 -15.80
C SER A 47 3.98 -32.32 -14.36
N ASP A 48 2.74 -32.06 -13.95
CA ASP A 48 2.22 -32.45 -12.64
C ASP A 48 1.96 -33.96 -12.56
N MET A 49 2.42 -34.61 -11.49
CA MET A 49 2.29 -36.06 -11.30
C MET A 49 1.03 -36.46 -10.50
N GLY A 50 -0.04 -35.66 -10.57
CA GLY A 50 -1.25 -35.85 -9.78
C GLY A 50 -1.06 -35.41 -8.34
N SER A 51 -0.45 -34.24 -8.16
CA SER A 51 -0.16 -33.70 -6.84
C SER A 51 -1.44 -33.27 -6.09
N GLY A 52 -1.40 -33.30 -4.77
CA GLY A 52 -2.57 -32.95 -3.94
C GLY A 52 -2.98 -31.48 -4.00
N ASN A 53 -2.02 -30.57 -4.20
CA ASN A 53 -2.25 -29.11 -4.24
C ASN A 53 -2.19 -28.53 -5.66
N GLY A 54 -1.91 -29.36 -6.67
CA GLY A 54 -1.64 -28.92 -8.03
C GLY A 54 -0.28 -28.24 -8.17
N THR A 55 0.16 -28.10 -9.42
CA THR A 55 1.36 -27.34 -9.79
C THR A 55 0.94 -26.02 -10.41
N ILE A 56 1.58 -24.93 -9.99
CA ILE A 56 1.33 -23.59 -10.52
C ILE A 56 2.63 -23.09 -11.16
N VAL A 57 2.55 -22.62 -12.39
CA VAL A 57 3.68 -21.96 -13.09
C VAL A 57 3.31 -20.50 -13.30
N ASN A 58 4.11 -19.59 -12.74
CA ASN A 58 3.92 -18.14 -12.81
C ASN A 58 2.52 -17.66 -12.34
N GLY A 59 1.95 -18.35 -11.34
CA GLY A 59 0.62 -18.03 -10.81
C GLY A 59 -0.56 -18.71 -11.52
N GLU A 60 -0.31 -19.47 -12.59
CA GLU A 60 -1.34 -20.24 -13.31
C GLU A 60 -1.22 -21.75 -13.03
N PRO A 61 -2.30 -22.44 -12.63
CA PRO A 61 -2.27 -23.89 -12.45
C PRO A 61 -2.12 -24.59 -13.80
N ILE A 62 -1.21 -25.56 -13.88
CA ILE A 62 -1.00 -26.35 -15.10
C ILE A 62 -1.86 -27.62 -15.05
N ALA A 63 -2.56 -27.90 -16.15
CA ALA A 63 -3.32 -29.15 -16.33
C ALA A 63 -2.62 -30.13 -17.28
N GLU A 64 -1.71 -29.62 -18.12
CA GLU A 64 -0.95 -30.37 -19.10
C GLU A 64 0.55 -30.01 -19.00
N GLU A 65 1.38 -30.78 -19.69
CA GLU A 65 2.82 -30.55 -19.74
C GLU A 65 3.14 -29.16 -20.34
N THR A 66 3.89 -28.34 -19.61
CA THR A 66 4.10 -26.92 -19.91
C THR A 66 5.58 -26.61 -20.12
N LEU A 67 5.93 -25.87 -21.17
CA LEU A 67 7.31 -25.46 -21.47
C LEU A 67 7.77 -24.34 -20.52
N LEU A 68 8.93 -24.53 -19.88
CA LEU A 68 9.56 -23.57 -18.99
C LEU A 68 10.49 -22.61 -19.72
N ALA A 69 10.39 -21.34 -19.37
CA ALA A 69 11.25 -20.25 -19.83
C ALA A 69 12.17 -19.74 -18.70
N ASN A 70 13.33 -19.20 -19.08
CA ASN A 70 14.29 -18.66 -18.11
C ASN A 70 13.65 -17.61 -17.18
N GLY A 71 13.69 -17.89 -15.89
CA GLY A 71 13.15 -17.06 -14.83
C GLY A 71 11.74 -17.44 -14.36
N ASP A 72 11.11 -18.43 -14.98
CA ASP A 72 9.79 -18.94 -14.57
C ASP A 72 9.82 -19.45 -13.12
N VAL A 73 8.73 -19.18 -12.40
CA VAL A 73 8.53 -19.63 -11.02
C VAL A 73 7.52 -20.76 -11.00
N ILE A 74 7.92 -21.90 -10.48
CA ILE A 74 7.10 -23.09 -10.28
C ILE A 74 6.76 -23.15 -8.79
N THR A 75 5.49 -22.97 -8.45
CA THR A 75 4.99 -23.08 -7.08
C THR A 75 4.44 -24.49 -6.85
N LEU A 76 4.97 -25.16 -5.83
CA LEU A 76 4.58 -26.49 -5.38
C LEU A 76 4.15 -26.38 -3.90
N GLY A 77 2.85 -26.37 -3.63
CA GLY A 77 2.37 -26.10 -2.27
C GLY A 77 2.81 -24.71 -1.77
N ASP A 78 3.52 -24.65 -0.65
CA ASP A 78 4.04 -23.42 -0.04
C ASP A 78 5.48 -23.09 -0.49
N SER A 79 6.07 -23.91 -1.37
CA SER A 79 7.43 -23.77 -1.88
C SER A 79 7.45 -23.21 -3.31
N GLU A 80 8.44 -22.36 -3.62
CA GLU A 80 8.67 -21.80 -4.96
C GLU A 80 10.05 -22.21 -5.49
N LEU A 81 10.08 -22.64 -6.76
CA LEU A 81 11.30 -22.96 -7.50
C LEU A 81 11.42 -22.02 -8.69
N ARG A 82 12.61 -21.49 -8.94
CA ARG A 82 12.88 -20.66 -10.12
C ARG A 82 13.70 -21.45 -11.13
N TYR A 83 13.23 -21.51 -12.37
CA TYR A 83 13.98 -22.10 -13.47
C TYR A 83 14.98 -21.08 -14.03
N GLU A 84 16.26 -21.45 -14.16
CA GLU A 84 17.30 -20.60 -14.74
C GLU A 84 18.03 -21.30 -15.89
N ASP A 85 18.01 -20.70 -17.09
CA ASP A 85 18.76 -21.14 -18.26
C ASP A 85 19.95 -20.20 -18.50
N THR A 86 21.12 -20.62 -18.03
CA THR A 86 22.38 -19.90 -18.15
C THR A 86 23.01 -19.99 -19.55
N ALA A 87 22.50 -20.84 -20.45
CA ALA A 87 23.02 -21.02 -21.81
C ALA A 87 22.35 -20.10 -22.85
N ASN A 88 21.13 -19.64 -22.60
CA ASN A 88 20.34 -18.80 -23.53
C ASN A 88 20.21 -17.31 -23.11
N SER A 89 20.94 -16.88 -22.08
CA SER A 89 20.89 -15.49 -21.60
C SER A 89 21.85 -14.57 -22.36
N THR A 90 21.38 -13.91 -23.43
CA THR A 90 22.03 -12.70 -23.95
C THR A 90 21.18 -11.45 -23.74
N ALA A 91 21.84 -10.45 -23.12
CA ALA A 91 21.50 -9.02 -22.92
C ALA A 91 20.53 -8.66 -21.76
N LYS A 92 20.76 -7.66 -20.89
CA LYS A 92 21.91 -6.80 -20.47
C LYS A 92 21.37 -5.85 -19.38
N VAL A 93 22.05 -5.65 -18.23
CA VAL A 93 22.30 -4.36 -17.53
C VAL A 93 23.40 -4.56 -16.45
N GLN A 94 24.50 -3.77 -16.53
CA GLN A 94 25.51 -3.54 -15.49
C GLN A 94 25.07 -2.34 -14.61
N ALA A 95 25.47 -2.10 -13.35
CA ALA A 95 26.80 -2.09 -12.69
C ALA A 95 26.63 -1.82 -11.15
N PRO A 96 27.64 -1.47 -10.28
CA PRO A 96 29.11 -1.64 -10.28
C PRO A 96 29.78 -2.12 -8.94
N SER A 97 31.09 -2.40 -8.99
CA SER A 97 32.16 -2.45 -7.93
C SER A 97 32.23 -3.69 -7.01
N SER A 98 33.39 -4.34 -6.71
CA SER A 98 34.75 -3.85 -6.47
C SER A 98 35.89 -4.85 -6.84
N PRO A 99 37.17 -4.43 -6.91
CA PRO A 99 38.29 -5.22 -7.40
C PRO A 99 39.07 -6.02 -6.32
N ARG A 100 39.75 -7.06 -6.82
CA ARG A 100 40.60 -8.12 -6.21
C ARG A 100 41.67 -7.66 -5.18
N PRO A 101 42.30 -8.60 -4.40
CA PRO A 101 43.47 -9.36 -4.90
C PRO A 101 43.61 -10.84 -4.43
N ARG A 102 44.42 -11.62 -5.17
CA ARG A 102 44.99 -12.97 -4.87
C ARG A 102 46.06 -12.87 -3.75
N PRO A 103 46.86 -13.92 -3.35
CA PRO A 103 46.93 -15.36 -3.73
C PRO A 103 47.08 -16.34 -2.52
N SER A 104 47.04 -17.66 -2.72
CA SER A 104 48.12 -18.57 -2.27
C SER A 104 47.87 -20.04 -2.66
N THR A 105 48.99 -20.69 -2.90
CA THR A 105 49.31 -22.09 -3.21
C THR A 105 49.30 -23.02 -1.99
N ALA A 106 49.17 -24.33 -2.25
CA ALA A 106 49.69 -25.51 -1.51
C ALA A 106 48.55 -26.54 -1.26
N ALA A 107 48.50 -27.72 -1.90
CA ALA A 107 49.40 -28.87 -1.91
C ALA A 107 48.89 -30.01 -0.99
N GLY A 108 48.58 -31.17 -1.62
CA GLY A 108 48.91 -32.49 -1.07
C GLY A 108 47.76 -33.40 -0.64
N ARG A 109 47.41 -34.39 -1.49
CA ARG A 109 47.75 -35.84 -1.36
C ARG A 109 46.68 -36.73 -2.03
N GLY A 110 47.11 -37.57 -2.99
CA GLY A 110 46.34 -38.67 -3.60
C GLY A 110 46.34 -39.94 -2.73
N PRO A 111 46.16 -41.19 -3.26
CA PRO A 111 46.26 -41.67 -4.65
C PRO A 111 45.10 -42.60 -5.13
N THR A 112 44.92 -42.86 -6.43
CA THR A 112 45.22 -44.12 -7.18
C THR A 112 44.48 -44.00 -8.55
N ALA A 113 44.83 -44.55 -9.72
CA ALA A 113 45.89 -45.39 -10.26
C ALA A 113 46.00 -45.14 -11.80
N VAL A 114 47.15 -45.50 -12.39
CA VAL A 114 47.61 -45.42 -13.81
C VAL A 114 47.93 -46.89 -14.22
N PRO A 115 47.88 -47.40 -15.49
CA PRO A 115 48.74 -46.92 -16.57
C PRO A 115 48.33 -47.08 -18.06
N SER A 116 49.17 -46.45 -18.88
CA SER A 116 49.13 -46.23 -20.33
C SER A 116 49.64 -47.40 -21.19
N ARG A 117 49.06 -47.53 -22.39
CA ARG A 117 49.60 -47.95 -23.74
C ARG A 117 50.50 -49.21 -23.86
N PRO A 118 50.42 -49.98 -24.97
CA PRO A 118 51.02 -49.52 -26.23
C PRO A 118 50.32 -49.98 -27.54
N ALA A 119 50.75 -49.37 -28.64
CA ALA A 119 50.53 -49.82 -30.01
C ALA A 119 51.52 -50.93 -30.39
N ARG A 120 51.10 -51.91 -31.22
CA ARG A 120 51.93 -52.42 -32.34
C ARG A 120 51.19 -53.37 -33.28
N GLU A 121 51.54 -53.24 -34.56
CA GLU A 121 51.25 -54.12 -35.67
C GLU A 121 51.96 -55.50 -35.59
N GLY A 122 51.33 -56.50 -36.21
CA GLY A 122 51.91 -57.16 -37.39
C GLY A 122 52.31 -58.63 -37.26
N ARG A 123 52.10 -59.39 -38.36
CA ARG A 123 52.96 -60.41 -39.01
C ARG A 123 52.11 -61.38 -39.87
N ALA A 124 52.58 -62.05 -40.93
CA ALA A 124 53.89 -62.29 -41.57
C ALA A 124 53.62 -62.89 -42.99
N ARG A 125 54.34 -62.55 -44.09
CA ARG A 125 55.62 -63.10 -44.66
C ARG A 125 55.50 -64.55 -45.25
N PRO A 126 56.43 -65.10 -46.08
CA PRO A 126 57.84 -64.70 -46.42
C PRO A 126 58.27 -64.82 -47.93
N GLN A 127 59.28 -64.06 -48.39
CA GLN A 127 60.68 -64.42 -48.83
C GLN A 127 60.82 -65.38 -50.05
N THR A 128 61.71 -65.24 -51.05
CA THR A 128 63.16 -64.92 -51.07
C THR A 128 63.67 -64.39 -52.44
N SER A 129 64.89 -63.85 -52.42
CA SER A 129 65.84 -63.38 -53.48
C SER A 129 65.95 -64.22 -54.76
N ARG A 130 66.37 -63.73 -55.95
CA ARG A 130 67.72 -63.18 -56.29
C ARG A 130 67.74 -62.65 -57.75
N ALA A 131 68.74 -61.83 -58.07
CA ALA A 131 68.97 -60.98 -59.25
C ALA A 131 69.00 -61.62 -60.66
N ALA A 132 68.63 -60.84 -61.70
CA ALA A 132 69.51 -60.34 -62.79
C ALA A 132 68.77 -60.02 -64.13
N ALA A 133 69.14 -58.87 -64.72
CA ALA A 133 69.30 -58.51 -66.15
C ALA A 133 68.16 -58.66 -67.20
N ALA A 134 67.81 -57.49 -67.75
CA ALA A 134 67.50 -57.10 -69.14
C ALA A 134 67.02 -58.13 -70.20
N ALA A 135 65.89 -57.82 -70.85
CA ALA A 135 65.67 -58.05 -72.28
C ALA A 135 64.64 -57.04 -72.84
N GLU A 136 64.93 -56.51 -74.02
CA GLU A 136 64.27 -55.41 -74.70
C GLU A 136 62.83 -55.73 -75.16
N LEU A 137 61.93 -54.75 -75.07
CA LEU A 137 60.55 -54.83 -75.58
C LEU A 137 60.45 -54.04 -76.89
N THR A 138 60.02 -54.73 -77.94
CA THR A 138 59.89 -54.24 -79.31
C THR A 138 58.86 -53.09 -79.45
N PRO A 139 59.07 -52.16 -80.39
CA PRO A 139 58.31 -50.91 -80.52
C PRO A 139 56.82 -51.05 -80.94
N GLU A 140 56.31 -52.26 -81.18
CA GLU A 140 54.91 -52.49 -81.55
C GLU A 140 53.97 -52.78 -80.37
N ALA A 141 54.49 -53.27 -79.24
CA ALA A 141 53.68 -53.58 -78.05
C ALA A 141 53.32 -52.33 -77.21
N GLN A 142 54.05 -51.22 -77.36
CA GLN A 142 53.77 -49.96 -76.65
C GLN A 142 52.58 -49.18 -77.22
N ARG A 143 52.35 -49.22 -78.54
CA ARG A 143 51.27 -48.42 -79.18
C ARG A 143 49.86 -48.93 -78.84
N LYS A 144 49.67 -50.23 -78.63
CA LYS A 144 48.37 -50.83 -78.27
C LYS A 144 48.01 -50.61 -76.79
N ARG A 145 49.01 -50.65 -75.88
CA ARG A 145 48.85 -50.29 -74.46
C ARG A 145 48.62 -48.78 -74.26
N MET A 146 49.25 -47.92 -75.05
CA MET A 146 49.05 -46.47 -74.96
C MET A 146 47.67 -46.04 -75.45
N ARG A 147 47.13 -46.66 -76.51
CA ARG A 147 45.74 -46.43 -76.99
C ARG A 147 44.66 -46.92 -76.01
N MET A 148 44.85 -48.08 -75.39
CA MET A 148 43.94 -48.60 -74.33
C MET A 148 44.02 -47.77 -73.05
N LYS A 149 45.20 -47.26 -72.67
CA LYS A 149 45.36 -46.32 -71.54
C LYS A 149 44.73 -44.96 -71.85
N LEU A 150 44.85 -44.42 -73.07
CA LEU A 150 44.21 -43.15 -73.45
C LEU A 150 42.68 -43.27 -73.48
N ALA A 151 42.13 -44.35 -74.03
CA ALA A 151 40.69 -44.59 -74.07
C ALA A 151 40.10 -44.81 -72.67
N GLY A 152 40.78 -45.59 -71.81
CA GLY A 152 40.40 -45.77 -70.40
C GLY A 152 40.48 -44.47 -69.58
N VAL A 153 41.50 -43.64 -69.83
CA VAL A 153 41.63 -42.31 -69.20
C VAL A 153 40.54 -41.35 -69.70
N ALA A 154 40.21 -41.35 -71.00
CA ALA A 154 39.14 -40.52 -71.54
C ALA A 154 37.76 -40.90 -70.96
N VAL A 155 37.46 -42.20 -70.84
CA VAL A 155 36.22 -42.68 -70.22
C VAL A 155 36.19 -42.34 -68.72
N LEU A 156 37.30 -42.48 -68.00
CA LEU A 156 37.40 -42.04 -66.60
C LEU A 156 37.23 -40.53 -66.45
N VAL A 157 37.81 -39.71 -67.33
CA VAL A 157 37.66 -38.24 -67.30
C VAL A 157 36.21 -37.83 -67.56
N VAL A 158 35.52 -38.47 -68.51
CA VAL A 158 34.08 -38.21 -68.75
C VAL A 158 33.22 -38.69 -67.59
N LEU A 159 33.52 -39.84 -66.98
CA LEU A 159 32.81 -40.33 -65.80
C LEU A 159 33.04 -39.44 -64.56
N PHE A 160 34.27 -38.99 -64.31
CA PHE A 160 34.59 -38.05 -63.23
C PHE A 160 34.03 -36.65 -63.48
N ALA A 161 34.01 -36.18 -64.72
CA ALA A 161 33.35 -34.92 -65.09
C ALA A 161 31.82 -35.02 -64.91
N GLY A 162 31.22 -36.14 -65.33
CA GLY A 162 29.80 -36.43 -65.10
C GLY A 162 29.44 -36.55 -63.62
N LEU A 163 30.27 -37.23 -62.81
CA LEU A 163 30.13 -37.30 -61.35
C LEU A 163 30.32 -35.92 -60.70
N GLY A 164 31.25 -35.11 -61.19
CA GLY A 164 31.50 -33.75 -60.71
C GLY A 164 30.31 -32.83 -60.95
N VAL A 165 29.68 -32.90 -62.13
CA VAL A 165 28.47 -32.14 -62.47
C VAL A 165 27.25 -32.65 -61.69
N ALA A 166 27.12 -33.96 -61.48
CA ALA A 166 26.04 -34.52 -60.66
C ALA A 166 26.19 -34.11 -59.18
N ARG A 167 27.42 -34.14 -58.65
CA ARG A 167 27.75 -33.74 -57.28
C ARG A 167 27.62 -32.24 -57.07
N SER A 168 27.91 -31.41 -58.07
CA SER A 168 27.71 -29.96 -57.99
C SER A 168 26.21 -29.60 -58.01
N ARG A 169 25.40 -30.27 -58.84
CA ARG A 169 23.93 -30.10 -58.82
C ARG A 169 23.29 -30.53 -57.50
N MET A 170 23.72 -31.67 -56.94
CA MET A 170 23.27 -32.13 -55.61
C MET A 170 23.67 -31.13 -54.51
N ARG A 171 24.86 -30.55 -54.58
CA ARG A 171 25.32 -29.53 -53.62
C ARG A 171 24.55 -28.21 -53.76
N GLN A 172 24.23 -27.79 -54.98
CA GLN A 172 23.37 -26.63 -55.23
C GLN A 172 21.95 -26.87 -54.70
N GLN A 173 21.38 -28.05 -54.92
CA GLN A 173 20.07 -28.41 -54.36
C GLN A 173 20.07 -28.45 -52.82
N GLN A 174 21.14 -28.96 -52.20
CA GLN A 174 21.32 -28.95 -50.75
C GLN A 174 21.49 -27.54 -50.18
N GLU A 175 22.23 -26.66 -50.87
CA GLU A 175 22.39 -25.26 -50.49
C GLU A 175 21.08 -24.47 -50.63
N GLU A 176 20.29 -24.74 -51.68
CA GLU A 176 18.99 -24.11 -51.91
C GLU A 176 17.93 -24.60 -50.91
N GLN A 177 17.88 -25.91 -50.61
CA GLN A 177 17.05 -26.45 -49.52
C GLN A 177 17.45 -25.87 -48.16
N GLY A 178 18.74 -25.80 -47.85
CA GLY A 178 19.23 -25.20 -46.61
C GLY A 178 18.88 -23.72 -46.48
N ARG A 179 18.83 -22.97 -47.59
CA ARG A 179 18.37 -21.57 -47.60
C ARG A 179 16.87 -21.47 -47.33
N ILE A 180 16.04 -22.29 -47.98
CA ILE A 180 14.59 -22.31 -47.76
C ILE A 180 14.27 -22.71 -46.32
N GLU A 181 14.93 -23.72 -45.77
CA GLU A 181 14.77 -24.14 -44.37
C GLU A 181 15.20 -23.04 -43.38
N ALA A 182 16.30 -22.34 -43.66
CA ALA A 182 16.76 -21.22 -42.84
C ALA A 182 15.80 -20.03 -42.90
N GLU A 183 15.23 -19.74 -44.07
CA GLU A 183 14.23 -18.68 -44.24
C GLU A 183 12.91 -19.04 -43.53
N GLN A 184 12.44 -20.29 -43.66
CA GLN A 184 11.28 -20.80 -42.92
C GLN A 184 11.52 -20.83 -41.40
N ARG A 185 12.76 -21.06 -40.94
CA ARG A 185 13.11 -20.98 -39.52
C ARG A 185 13.00 -19.54 -39.02
N LYS A 186 13.60 -18.58 -39.74
CA LYS A 186 13.50 -17.15 -39.39
C LYS A 186 12.07 -16.66 -39.38
N TYR A 187 11.27 -17.07 -40.35
CA TYR A 187 9.85 -16.74 -40.41
C TYR A 187 9.09 -17.31 -39.19
N ARG A 188 9.34 -18.56 -38.81
CA ARG A 188 8.77 -19.16 -37.59
C ARG A 188 9.21 -18.45 -36.30
N GLU A 189 10.49 -18.08 -36.19
CA GLU A 189 11.02 -17.29 -35.07
C GLU A 189 10.34 -15.92 -34.97
N GLN A 190 10.15 -15.23 -36.09
CA GLN A 190 9.44 -13.94 -36.13
C GLN A 190 7.99 -14.06 -35.67
N LEU A 191 7.25 -15.06 -36.16
CA LEU A 191 5.86 -15.30 -35.73
C LEU A 191 5.79 -15.66 -34.24
N GLY A 192 6.73 -16.47 -33.74
CA GLY A 192 6.83 -16.80 -32.32
C GLY A 192 7.14 -15.60 -31.43
N GLY A 193 8.04 -14.71 -31.87
CA GLY A 193 8.31 -13.44 -31.18
C GLY A 193 7.08 -12.55 -31.10
N LEU A 194 6.34 -12.42 -32.21
CA LEU A 194 5.12 -11.61 -32.26
C LEU A 194 4.00 -12.16 -31.37
N PHE A 195 3.86 -13.49 -31.30
CA PHE A 195 2.95 -14.13 -30.36
C PHE A 195 3.37 -13.90 -28.90
N GLN A 196 4.67 -13.97 -28.60
CA GLN A 196 5.18 -13.73 -27.26
C GLN A 196 4.99 -12.27 -26.83
N GLU A 197 5.18 -11.31 -27.73
CA GLU A 197 4.85 -9.90 -27.48
C GLU A 197 3.36 -9.73 -27.15
N ALA A 198 2.47 -10.36 -27.91
CA ALA A 198 1.04 -10.34 -27.63
C ALA A 198 0.71 -10.93 -26.25
N LYS A 199 1.32 -12.07 -25.87
CA LYS A 199 1.15 -12.67 -24.54
C LYS A 199 1.62 -11.73 -23.42
N ASN A 200 2.74 -11.03 -23.61
CA ASN A 200 3.23 -10.07 -22.64
C ASN A 200 2.23 -8.91 -22.46
N LEU A 201 1.67 -8.39 -23.55
CA LEU A 201 0.63 -7.35 -23.51
C LEU A 201 -0.64 -7.84 -22.80
N VAL A 202 -1.06 -9.09 -23.02
CA VAL A 202 -2.18 -9.72 -22.28
C VAL A 202 -1.90 -9.77 -20.78
N ARG A 203 -0.69 -10.20 -20.38
CA ARG A 203 -0.28 -10.25 -18.97
C ARG A 203 -0.27 -8.86 -18.32
N GLU A 204 0.06 -7.83 -19.08
CA GLU A 204 0.00 -6.43 -18.64
C GLU A 204 -1.41 -5.83 -18.70
N GLY A 205 -2.41 -6.60 -19.16
CA GLY A 205 -3.79 -6.19 -19.32
C GLY A 205 -4.01 -5.22 -20.49
N GLN A 206 -3.07 -5.08 -21.43
CA GLN A 206 -3.17 -4.19 -22.58
C GLN A 206 -3.89 -4.88 -23.76
N TRP A 207 -5.17 -5.20 -23.57
CA TRP A 207 -5.94 -6.05 -24.48
C TRP A 207 -6.13 -5.47 -25.89
N GLU A 208 -6.26 -4.14 -26.05
CA GLU A 208 -6.36 -3.52 -27.38
C GLU A 208 -5.06 -3.70 -28.19
N GLN A 209 -3.90 -3.50 -27.55
CA GLN A 209 -2.61 -3.66 -28.20
C GLN A 209 -2.32 -5.14 -28.48
N ALA A 210 -2.66 -6.02 -27.54
CA ALA A 210 -2.56 -7.45 -27.72
C ALA A 210 -3.42 -7.93 -28.90
N LYS A 211 -4.67 -7.47 -29.01
CA LYS A 211 -5.56 -7.78 -30.13
C LYS A 211 -4.96 -7.37 -31.47
N ALA A 212 -4.43 -6.16 -31.59
CA ALA A 212 -3.80 -5.69 -32.82
C ALA A 212 -2.61 -6.59 -33.24
N LYS A 213 -1.79 -7.03 -32.28
CA LYS A 213 -0.68 -7.98 -32.54
C LYS A 213 -1.18 -9.37 -32.93
N LEU A 214 -2.23 -9.86 -32.28
CA LEU A 214 -2.83 -11.15 -32.60
C LEU A 214 -3.51 -11.14 -33.98
N GLU A 215 -4.13 -10.04 -34.39
CA GLU A 215 -4.70 -9.86 -35.74
C GLU A 215 -3.61 -9.80 -36.81
N GLU A 216 -2.49 -9.13 -36.52
CA GLU A 216 -1.29 -9.14 -37.36
C GLU A 216 -0.75 -10.57 -37.55
N LEU A 217 -0.65 -11.33 -36.46
CA LEU A 217 -0.24 -12.73 -36.48
C LEU A 217 -1.22 -13.61 -37.27
N HIS A 218 -2.52 -13.44 -37.03
CA HIS A 218 -3.58 -14.21 -37.68
C HIS A 218 -3.63 -13.95 -39.19
N THR A 219 -3.35 -12.72 -39.61
CA THR A 219 -3.26 -12.36 -41.05
C THR A 219 -2.08 -13.06 -41.72
N GLN A 220 -0.94 -13.16 -41.03
CA GLN A 220 0.27 -13.81 -41.57
C GLN A 220 0.19 -15.35 -41.52
N ALA A 221 -0.39 -15.90 -40.45
CA ALA A 221 -0.49 -17.33 -40.21
C ALA A 221 -1.87 -17.69 -39.59
N PRO A 222 -2.92 -17.89 -40.42
CA PRO A 222 -4.28 -18.13 -39.92
C PRO A 222 -4.43 -19.39 -39.04
N ALA A 223 -3.56 -20.38 -39.24
CA ALA A 223 -3.54 -21.65 -38.50
C ALA A 223 -2.52 -21.68 -37.35
N TYR A 224 -1.99 -20.53 -36.91
CA TYR A 224 -1.05 -20.48 -35.79
C TYR A 224 -1.76 -20.90 -34.48
N PRO A 225 -1.27 -21.92 -33.76
CA PRO A 225 -1.95 -22.45 -32.58
C PRO A 225 -2.17 -21.41 -31.47
N GLY A 226 -3.37 -21.39 -30.89
CA GLY A 226 -3.73 -20.56 -29.72
C GLY A 226 -4.13 -19.11 -30.03
N VAL A 227 -3.84 -18.57 -31.22
CA VAL A 227 -4.17 -17.16 -31.56
C VAL A 227 -5.65 -16.87 -31.50
N GLU A 228 -6.48 -17.80 -31.98
CA GLU A 228 -7.93 -17.63 -32.02
C GLU A 228 -8.55 -17.52 -30.61
N ASP A 229 -8.02 -18.27 -29.64
CA ASP A 229 -8.50 -18.24 -28.26
C ASP A 229 -8.14 -16.91 -27.60
N TYR A 230 -6.94 -16.39 -27.84
CA TYR A 230 -6.54 -15.06 -27.36
C TYR A 230 -7.34 -13.93 -28.02
N LEU A 231 -7.68 -14.03 -29.31
CA LEU A 231 -8.55 -13.06 -29.98
C LEU A 231 -9.96 -13.04 -29.36
N LYS A 232 -10.54 -14.22 -29.11
CA LYS A 232 -11.84 -14.35 -28.41
C LYS A 232 -11.78 -13.78 -27.00
N ALA A 233 -10.70 -14.04 -26.26
CA ALA A 233 -10.48 -13.46 -24.94
C ALA A 233 -10.39 -11.93 -25.02
N ALA A 234 -9.62 -11.38 -25.96
CA ALA A 234 -9.49 -9.94 -26.14
C ALA A 234 -10.83 -9.26 -26.47
N GLU A 235 -11.68 -9.87 -27.30
CA GLU A 235 -13.02 -9.35 -27.59
C GLU A 235 -13.92 -9.27 -26.35
N ARG A 236 -13.76 -10.19 -25.41
CA ARG A 236 -14.47 -10.18 -24.14
C ARG A 236 -13.89 -9.17 -23.15
N GLU A 237 -12.57 -9.01 -23.11
CA GLU A 237 -11.89 -8.23 -22.07
C GLU A 237 -11.69 -6.75 -22.41
N ILE A 238 -11.61 -6.37 -23.69
CA ILE A 238 -11.49 -4.95 -24.10
C ILE A 238 -12.63 -4.08 -23.53
N PRO A 239 -13.92 -4.48 -23.61
CA PRO A 239 -15.00 -3.72 -22.98
C PRO A 239 -14.84 -3.60 -21.44
N ASN A 240 -14.45 -4.68 -20.76
CA ASN A 240 -14.19 -4.69 -19.32
C ASN A 240 -13.08 -3.71 -18.95
N GLN A 241 -11.98 -3.72 -19.69
CA GLN A 241 -10.87 -2.79 -19.52
C GLN A 241 -11.32 -1.33 -19.67
N LYS A 242 -12.14 -1.04 -20.69
CA LYS A 242 -12.70 0.30 -20.91
C LYS A 242 -13.60 0.75 -19.76
N HIS A 243 -14.43 -0.15 -19.23
CA HIS A 243 -15.27 0.12 -18.06
C HIS A 243 -14.44 0.41 -16.80
N LEU A 244 -13.37 -0.34 -16.56
CA LEU A 244 -12.44 -0.09 -15.46
C LEU A 244 -11.72 1.26 -15.61
N GLY A 245 -11.26 1.60 -16.81
CA GLY A 245 -10.66 2.90 -17.09
C GLY A 245 -11.64 4.06 -16.88
N ALA A 246 -12.90 3.91 -17.32
CA ALA A 246 -13.95 4.89 -17.08
C ALA A 246 -14.28 5.04 -15.57
N ALA A 247 -14.27 3.93 -14.83
CA ALA A 247 -14.46 3.95 -13.38
C ALA A 247 -13.36 4.75 -12.69
N GLN A 248 -12.09 4.49 -13.02
CA GLN A 248 -10.96 5.22 -12.46
C GLN A 248 -11.04 6.72 -12.78
N ALA A 249 -11.30 7.08 -14.03
CA ALA A 249 -11.44 8.49 -14.43
C ALA A 249 -12.61 9.20 -13.72
N ALA A 250 -13.68 8.49 -13.39
CA ALA A 250 -14.78 9.02 -12.59
C ALA A 250 -14.38 9.21 -11.12
N LEU A 251 -13.62 8.28 -10.54
CA LEU A 251 -13.07 8.40 -9.18
C LEU A 251 -12.12 9.61 -9.05
N ASP A 252 -11.25 9.82 -10.03
CA ASP A 252 -10.32 10.97 -10.06
C ASP A 252 -11.07 12.32 -10.07
N LYS A 253 -12.31 12.33 -10.58
CA LYS A 253 -13.22 13.49 -10.58
C LYS A 253 -14.16 13.54 -9.37
N GLY A 254 -14.07 12.59 -8.44
CA GLY A 254 -14.96 12.48 -7.27
C GLY A 254 -16.39 12.02 -7.60
N GLN A 255 -16.63 11.45 -8.78
CA GLN A 255 -17.96 11.06 -9.27
C GLN A 255 -18.29 9.61 -8.89
N LEU A 256 -18.64 9.38 -7.62
CA LEU A 256 -18.88 8.05 -7.06
C LEU A 256 -19.94 7.23 -7.82
N ALA A 257 -21.08 7.84 -8.15
CA ALA A 257 -22.16 7.15 -8.86
C ALA A 257 -21.75 6.72 -10.28
N ALA A 258 -21.01 7.56 -11.00
CA ALA A 258 -20.51 7.24 -12.34
C ALA A 258 -19.43 6.13 -12.30
N ALA A 259 -18.59 6.15 -11.27
CA ALA A 259 -17.61 5.10 -11.03
C ALA A 259 -18.29 3.75 -10.74
N LYS A 260 -19.28 3.74 -9.84
CA LYS A 260 -20.08 2.54 -9.53
C LYS A 260 -20.76 1.98 -10.77
N ALA A 261 -21.45 2.82 -11.53
CA ALA A 261 -22.14 2.41 -12.76
C ALA A 261 -21.19 1.85 -13.83
N SER A 262 -19.92 2.28 -13.83
CA SER A 262 -18.90 1.73 -14.72
C SER A 262 -18.38 0.38 -14.21
N ILE A 263 -18.15 0.24 -12.91
CA ILE A 263 -17.74 -1.01 -12.26
C ILE A 263 -18.80 -2.12 -12.43
N GLU A 264 -20.08 -1.78 -12.33
CA GLU A 264 -21.19 -2.72 -12.47
C GLU A 264 -21.35 -3.28 -13.90
N LYS A 265 -20.76 -2.61 -14.90
CA LYS A 265 -20.74 -3.10 -16.29
C LYS A 265 -19.62 -4.11 -16.55
N VAL A 266 -18.66 -4.25 -15.63
CA VAL A 266 -17.57 -5.21 -15.76
C VAL A 266 -18.10 -6.60 -15.40
N SER A 267 -17.89 -7.57 -16.28
CA SER A 267 -18.32 -8.95 -16.02
C SER A 267 -17.62 -9.54 -14.80
N SER A 268 -18.32 -10.37 -14.02
CA SER A 268 -17.75 -11.01 -12.83
C SER A 268 -16.74 -12.12 -13.15
N ASP A 269 -16.78 -12.68 -14.35
CA ASP A 269 -15.88 -13.73 -14.83
C ASP A 269 -14.70 -13.17 -15.65
N THR A 270 -14.47 -11.85 -15.57
CA THR A 270 -13.35 -11.18 -16.24
C THR A 270 -12.00 -11.73 -15.78
N GLN A 271 -11.07 -11.85 -16.71
CA GLN A 271 -9.66 -12.12 -16.41
C GLN A 271 -8.98 -10.94 -15.70
N LEU A 272 -9.61 -9.75 -15.68
CA LEU A 272 -9.15 -8.55 -14.97
C LEU A 272 -9.62 -8.51 -13.51
N TYR A 273 -9.78 -9.67 -12.86
CA TYR A 273 -10.37 -9.80 -11.53
C TYR A 273 -9.69 -8.92 -10.47
N GLU A 274 -8.36 -8.91 -10.40
CA GLU A 274 -7.64 -8.09 -9.41
C GLU A 274 -7.81 -6.58 -9.67
N GLN A 275 -7.94 -6.15 -10.94
CA GLN A 275 -8.25 -4.76 -11.25
C GLN A 275 -9.67 -4.39 -10.84
N LEU A 276 -10.65 -5.27 -11.08
CA LEU A 276 -12.04 -5.08 -10.65
C LEU A 276 -12.15 -5.00 -9.13
N LYS A 277 -11.49 -5.90 -8.42
CA LYS A 277 -11.41 -5.92 -6.96
C LYS A 277 -10.78 -4.64 -6.41
N THR A 278 -9.69 -4.18 -7.03
CA THR A 278 -9.03 -2.91 -6.69
C THR A 278 -9.96 -1.72 -6.95
N ALA A 279 -10.64 -1.67 -8.09
CA ALA A 279 -11.59 -0.59 -8.42
C ALA A 279 -12.76 -0.52 -7.42
N ARG A 280 -13.32 -1.66 -7.01
CA ARG A 280 -14.35 -1.73 -5.96
C ARG A 280 -13.85 -1.20 -4.63
N LYS A 281 -12.65 -1.61 -4.23
CA LYS A 281 -12.01 -1.11 -3.01
C LYS A 281 -11.81 0.41 -3.07
N ASN A 282 -11.23 0.92 -4.16
CA ASN A 282 -10.99 2.35 -4.36
C ASN A 282 -12.28 3.16 -4.33
N LEU A 283 -13.39 2.63 -4.87
CA LEU A 283 -14.70 3.27 -4.80
C LEU A 283 -15.19 3.41 -3.34
N THR A 284 -15.05 2.35 -2.53
CA THR A 284 -15.38 2.39 -1.10
C THR A 284 -14.48 3.38 -0.35
N ASP A 285 -13.16 3.32 -0.56
CA ASP A 285 -12.18 4.21 0.07
C ASP A 285 -12.45 5.69 -0.30
N ALA A 286 -12.90 5.95 -1.54
CA ALA A 286 -13.30 7.27 -1.99
C ALA A 286 -14.56 7.77 -1.28
N ALA A 287 -15.56 6.90 -1.07
CA ALA A 287 -16.77 7.24 -0.31
C ALA A 287 -16.46 7.57 1.16
N ASP A 288 -15.56 6.82 1.80
CA ASP A 288 -15.07 7.10 3.16
C ASP A 288 -14.33 8.44 3.23
N THR A 289 -13.51 8.73 2.22
CA THR A 289 -12.77 9.99 2.13
C THR A 289 -13.71 11.18 1.99
N ARG A 290 -14.71 11.07 1.13
CA ARG A 290 -15.77 12.08 0.95
C ARG A 290 -16.58 12.29 2.23
N THR A 291 -16.90 11.22 2.94
CA THR A 291 -17.58 11.30 4.24
C THR A 291 -16.74 12.04 5.28
N LYS A 292 -15.41 11.80 5.33
CA LYS A 292 -14.49 12.54 6.21
C LYS A 292 -14.40 14.03 5.85
N GLU A 293 -14.40 14.35 4.56
CA GLU A 293 -14.48 15.74 4.07
C GLU A 293 -15.77 16.42 4.54
N ALA A 294 -16.91 15.78 4.34
CA ALA A 294 -18.21 16.27 4.79
C ALA A 294 -18.23 16.51 6.31
N LYS A 295 -17.65 15.61 7.10
CA LYS A 295 -17.54 15.78 8.55
C LYS A 295 -16.73 17.04 8.92
N ARG A 296 -15.61 17.29 8.26
CA ARG A 296 -14.80 18.51 8.49
C ARG A 296 -15.59 19.78 8.17
N LEU A 297 -16.37 19.77 7.09
CA LEU A 297 -17.24 20.89 6.72
C LEU A 297 -18.36 21.10 7.76
N LEU A 298 -18.99 20.02 8.21
CA LEU A 298 -20.02 20.03 9.26
C LEU A 298 -19.49 20.65 10.57
N ASP A 299 -18.26 20.31 10.97
CA ASP A 299 -17.64 20.80 12.20
C ASP A 299 -17.46 22.33 12.20
N THR A 300 -17.38 22.98 11.03
CA THR A 300 -17.28 24.44 10.94
C THR A 300 -18.55 25.19 11.35
N ARG A 301 -19.71 24.51 11.34
CA ARG A 301 -21.04 25.08 11.63
C ARG A 301 -21.44 26.31 10.79
N ALA A 302 -20.74 26.61 9.69
CA ALA A 302 -21.17 27.63 8.73
C ALA A 302 -22.26 27.04 7.81
N LEU A 303 -23.37 27.75 7.60
CA LEU A 303 -24.53 27.22 6.88
C LEU A 303 -24.17 26.65 5.50
N GLU A 304 -23.37 27.38 4.72
CA GLU A 304 -22.89 26.93 3.40
C GLU A 304 -22.06 25.64 3.49
N ASN A 305 -21.14 25.55 4.45
CA ASN A 305 -20.33 24.35 4.66
C ASN A 305 -21.19 23.15 5.09
N VAL A 306 -22.18 23.37 5.96
CA VAL A 306 -23.09 22.30 6.40
C VAL A 306 -23.99 21.84 5.24
N GLN A 307 -24.45 22.76 4.39
CA GLN A 307 -25.17 22.42 3.16
C GLN A 307 -24.30 21.60 2.20
N ASN A 308 -23.03 21.99 2.03
CA ASN A 308 -22.07 21.22 1.25
C ASN A 308 -21.83 19.83 1.87
N ALA A 309 -21.65 19.72 3.19
CA ALA A 309 -21.51 18.44 3.89
C ALA A 309 -22.72 17.53 3.65
N LYS A 310 -23.93 18.08 3.66
CA LYS A 310 -25.15 17.34 3.32
C LYS A 310 -25.12 16.85 1.86
N ALA A 311 -24.82 17.72 0.90
CA ALA A 311 -24.75 17.34 -0.51
C ALA A 311 -23.74 16.22 -0.78
N ILE A 312 -22.55 16.30 -0.16
CA ILE A 312 -21.53 15.26 -0.25
C ILE A 312 -22.06 13.92 0.27
N THR A 313 -22.73 13.94 1.42
CA THR A 313 -23.25 12.71 2.04
C THR A 313 -24.49 12.17 1.33
N ASP A 314 -25.30 13.02 0.71
CA ASP A 314 -26.38 12.59 -0.20
C ASP A 314 -25.81 11.79 -1.38
N ASP A 315 -24.74 12.28 -2.02
CA ASP A 315 -24.06 11.59 -3.12
C ASP A 315 -23.46 10.23 -2.69
N VAL A 316 -22.85 10.20 -1.49
CA VAL A 316 -22.32 8.98 -0.89
C VAL A 316 -23.44 7.97 -0.66
N LEU A 317 -24.55 8.38 -0.04
CA LEU A 317 -25.66 7.49 0.31
C LEU A 317 -26.47 7.05 -0.92
N ALA A 318 -26.54 7.86 -1.97
CA ALA A 318 -27.10 7.45 -3.26
C ALA A 318 -26.27 6.31 -3.88
N THR A 319 -24.95 6.34 -3.69
CA THR A 319 -24.03 5.30 -4.18
C THR A 319 -23.99 4.08 -3.25
N PHE A 320 -24.00 4.32 -1.94
CA PHE A 320 -23.86 3.34 -0.86
C PHE A 320 -24.91 3.58 0.24
N PRO A 321 -26.14 3.06 0.08
CA PRO A 321 -27.22 3.30 1.05
C PRO A 321 -26.90 2.82 2.48
N GLU A 322 -26.08 1.78 2.61
CA GLU A 322 -25.68 1.18 3.89
C GLU A 322 -24.44 1.83 4.53
N HIS A 323 -23.93 2.94 3.97
CA HIS A 323 -22.75 3.61 4.50
C HIS A 323 -23.03 4.29 5.84
N ARG A 324 -22.69 3.60 6.94
CA ARG A 324 -23.00 4.01 8.32
C ARG A 324 -22.54 5.43 8.66
N ASP A 325 -21.28 5.75 8.43
CA ASP A 325 -20.72 7.07 8.77
C ASP A 325 -21.32 8.19 7.92
N GLY A 326 -21.56 7.93 6.63
CA GLY A 326 -22.25 8.84 5.71
C GLY A 326 -23.65 9.19 6.22
N LYS A 327 -24.40 8.19 6.70
CA LYS A 327 -25.74 8.39 7.29
C LYS A 327 -25.69 9.27 8.53
N LEU A 328 -24.77 8.98 9.46
CA LEU A 328 -24.61 9.78 10.69
C LEU A 328 -24.29 11.24 10.38
N VAL A 329 -23.35 11.49 9.47
CA VAL A 329 -22.95 12.85 9.08
C VAL A 329 -24.08 13.56 8.33
N ASN A 330 -24.84 12.85 7.47
CA ASN A 330 -25.99 13.41 6.77
C ASN A 330 -27.11 13.82 7.74
N ASP A 331 -27.50 12.93 8.66
CA ASP A 331 -28.54 13.18 9.67
C ASP A 331 -28.15 14.37 10.56
N ASP A 332 -26.88 14.45 10.98
CA ASP A 332 -26.36 15.59 11.73
C ASP A 332 -26.38 16.88 10.89
N ALA A 333 -26.00 16.83 9.62
CA ALA A 333 -26.06 17.99 8.72
C ALA A 333 -27.50 18.49 8.55
N VAL A 334 -28.48 17.59 8.37
CA VAL A 334 -29.91 17.93 8.31
C VAL A 334 -30.36 18.65 9.59
N ARG A 335 -30.00 18.10 10.77
CA ARG A 335 -30.34 18.73 12.06
C ARG A 335 -29.71 20.10 12.20
N VAL A 336 -28.43 20.24 11.87
CA VAL A 336 -27.70 21.51 11.99
C VAL A 336 -28.23 22.54 11.00
N ILE A 337 -28.57 22.17 9.77
CA ILE A 337 -29.25 23.08 8.82
C ILE A 337 -30.57 23.55 9.41
N ALA A 338 -31.41 22.63 9.90
CA ALA A 338 -32.69 22.99 10.50
C ALA A 338 -32.55 23.95 11.68
N ASP A 339 -31.48 23.81 12.49
CA ASP A 339 -31.18 24.72 13.59
C ASP A 339 -30.67 26.08 13.10
N LEU A 340 -29.79 26.11 12.08
CA LEU A 340 -29.23 27.34 11.52
C LEU A 340 -30.24 28.14 10.68
N THR A 341 -31.19 27.47 10.04
CA THR A 341 -32.24 28.10 9.23
C THR A 341 -33.53 28.28 10.01
N ARG A 342 -33.59 27.85 11.27
CA ARG A 342 -34.76 28.09 12.12
C ARG A 342 -34.93 29.60 12.19
N PRO A 343 -36.05 30.16 11.70
CA PRO A 343 -36.31 31.57 11.90
C PRO A 343 -36.29 31.81 13.40
N ASP A 344 -35.52 32.81 13.83
CA ASP A 344 -35.59 33.25 15.21
C ASP A 344 -37.07 33.37 15.57
N PRO A 345 -37.53 32.77 16.68
CA PRO A 345 -38.91 32.95 17.09
C PRO A 345 -39.14 34.45 17.09
N VAL A 346 -40.11 34.91 16.29
CA VAL A 346 -40.50 36.31 16.22
C VAL A 346 -40.74 36.70 17.66
N ARG A 347 -39.76 37.37 18.28
CA ARG A 347 -39.99 38.06 19.52
C ARG A 347 -40.94 39.16 19.10
N VAL A 348 -42.23 38.92 19.30
CA VAL A 348 -43.13 40.03 19.60
C VAL A 348 -42.39 40.78 20.68
N ALA A 349 -41.87 41.97 20.34
CA ALA A 349 -41.09 42.76 21.26
C ALA A 349 -42.00 42.99 22.48
N ALA A 350 -41.80 42.19 23.52
CA ALA A 350 -42.29 42.53 24.84
C ALA A 350 -41.79 43.96 25.06
N ALA A 351 -42.68 44.86 25.50
CA ALA A 351 -42.32 46.24 25.77
C ALA A 351 -40.92 46.28 26.42
N PRO A 352 -39.97 47.07 25.89
CA PRO A 352 -38.57 47.00 26.25
C PRO A 352 -38.46 47.01 27.77
N LYS A 353 -37.70 46.05 28.32
CA LYS A 353 -37.66 45.89 29.76
C LYS A 353 -37.15 47.20 30.35
N PRO A 354 -37.83 47.79 31.35
CA PRO A 354 -37.50 49.13 31.81
C PRO A 354 -36.08 49.26 32.41
N TRP A 355 -35.43 48.13 32.73
CA TRP A 355 -34.05 48.07 33.24
C TRP A 355 -32.97 47.81 32.17
N GLU A 356 -33.32 47.43 30.93
CA GLU A 356 -32.32 47.12 29.88
C GLU A 356 -31.35 48.29 29.63
N PRO A 357 -31.81 49.55 29.51
CA PRO A 357 -30.90 50.69 29.34
C PRO A 357 -29.93 50.88 30.51
N ALA A 358 -30.30 50.45 31.72
CA ALA A 358 -29.41 50.49 32.88
C ALA A 358 -28.30 49.45 32.77
N VAL A 359 -28.62 48.24 32.33
CA VAL A 359 -27.63 47.16 32.14
C VAL A 359 -26.60 47.56 31.07
N ASP A 360 -27.04 48.18 29.97
CA ASP A 360 -26.12 48.66 28.93
C ASP A 360 -25.18 49.76 29.45
N ARG A 361 -25.71 50.76 30.17
CA ARG A 361 -24.87 51.78 30.80
C ARG A 361 -23.88 51.21 31.81
N PHE A 362 -24.29 50.23 32.61
CA PHE A 362 -23.40 49.53 33.51
C PHE A 362 -22.27 48.82 32.76
N ARG A 363 -22.57 48.11 31.66
CA ARG A 363 -21.55 47.46 30.82
C ARG A 363 -20.52 48.44 30.25
N ASP A 364 -20.97 49.66 29.95
CA ASP A 364 -20.15 50.77 29.47
C ASP A 364 -19.42 51.55 30.56
N ALA A 365 -19.43 51.07 31.80
CA ALA A 365 -18.80 51.69 32.97
C ALA A 365 -19.49 52.95 33.52
N ASP A 366 -20.76 53.17 33.19
CA ASP A 366 -21.59 54.24 33.76
C ASP A 366 -22.54 53.69 34.84
N ILE A 367 -21.99 53.39 36.02
CA ILE A 367 -22.77 52.88 37.17
C ILE A 367 -23.79 53.94 37.64
N THR A 368 -23.40 55.21 37.69
CA THR A 368 -24.27 56.30 38.18
C THR A 368 -25.48 56.48 37.27
N GLY A 369 -25.28 56.51 35.95
CA GLY A 369 -26.36 56.57 34.98
C GLY A 369 -27.23 55.31 34.99
N ALA A 370 -26.64 54.13 35.19
CA ALA A 370 -27.40 52.89 35.34
C ALA A 370 -28.32 52.91 36.57
N VAL A 371 -27.80 53.30 37.74
CA VAL A 371 -28.60 53.42 38.98
C VAL A 371 -29.70 54.47 38.85
N ALA A 372 -29.44 55.59 38.15
CA ALA A 372 -30.45 56.61 37.89
C ALA A 372 -31.64 56.07 37.06
N ILE A 373 -31.37 55.24 36.05
CA ILE A 373 -32.43 54.57 35.26
C ILE A 373 -33.22 53.59 36.14
N LEU A 374 -32.53 52.80 36.97
CA LEU A 374 -33.19 51.82 37.85
C LEU A 374 -34.05 52.48 38.92
N ASN A 375 -33.67 53.65 39.44
CA ASN A 375 -34.48 54.42 40.38
C ASN A 375 -35.89 54.71 39.82
N ALA A 376 -35.98 55.05 38.53
CA ALA A 376 -37.24 55.37 37.86
C ALA A 376 -38.20 54.17 37.74
N CYS A 377 -37.69 52.93 37.76
CA CYS A 377 -38.50 51.71 37.66
C CYS A 377 -38.52 50.85 38.94
N SER A 378 -37.76 51.23 39.98
CA SER A 378 -37.61 50.48 41.24
C SER A 378 -38.93 50.29 42.01
N ALA A 379 -39.84 51.26 41.95
CA ALA A 379 -41.16 51.19 42.57
C ALA A 379 -42.15 50.27 41.81
N LYS A 380 -41.88 50.01 40.53
CA LYS A 380 -42.79 49.29 39.62
C LYS A 380 -42.40 47.82 39.43
N THR A 381 -41.13 47.47 39.62
CA THR A 381 -40.64 46.10 39.38
C THR A 381 -39.60 45.67 40.42
N ALA A 382 -39.77 44.45 40.95
CA ALA A 382 -38.80 43.85 41.87
C ALA A 382 -37.42 43.66 41.22
N GLN A 383 -37.37 43.45 39.90
CA GLN A 383 -36.13 43.30 39.14
C GLN A 383 -35.31 44.60 39.14
N CYS A 384 -35.93 45.77 38.92
CA CYS A 384 -35.21 47.04 39.01
C CYS A 384 -34.63 47.27 40.41
N LYS A 385 -35.39 46.93 41.47
CA LYS A 385 -34.91 47.03 42.86
C LYS A 385 -33.72 46.10 43.12
N ARG A 386 -33.74 44.87 42.61
CA ARG A 386 -32.64 43.89 42.73
C ARG A 386 -31.39 44.37 41.99
N LEU A 387 -31.52 44.75 40.71
CA LEU A 387 -30.39 45.24 39.91
C LEU A 387 -29.77 46.49 40.54
N MET A 388 -30.57 47.38 41.10
CA MET A 388 -30.08 48.59 41.76
C MET A 388 -29.23 48.26 42.99
N ALA A 389 -29.68 47.30 43.81
CA ALA A 389 -28.89 46.81 44.95
C ALA A 389 -27.58 46.16 44.49
N GLN A 390 -27.63 45.31 43.45
CA GLN A 390 -26.44 44.65 42.89
C GLN A 390 -25.43 45.66 42.32
N MET A 391 -25.88 46.63 41.52
CA MET A 391 -25.01 47.68 40.95
C MET A 391 -24.40 48.58 42.03
N THR A 392 -25.14 48.85 43.11
CA THR A 392 -24.64 49.62 44.25
C THR A 392 -23.57 48.84 45.02
N GLU A 393 -23.81 47.55 45.30
CA GLU A 393 -22.83 46.67 45.92
C GLU A 393 -21.57 46.56 45.05
N PHE A 394 -21.74 46.34 43.74
CA PHE A 394 -20.65 46.30 42.77
C PHE A 394 -19.83 47.59 42.81
N GLY A 395 -20.49 48.76 42.74
CA GLY A 395 -19.81 50.06 42.79
C GLY A 395 -19.03 50.28 44.07
N ASN A 396 -19.55 49.84 45.22
CA ASN A 396 -18.84 49.93 46.51
C ASN A 396 -17.60 49.04 46.58
N LEU A 397 -17.67 47.83 46.02
CA LEU A 397 -16.51 46.94 45.90
C LEU A 397 -15.50 47.52 44.90
N TYR A 398 -15.96 47.97 43.74
CA TYR A 398 -15.10 48.52 42.68
C TYR A 398 -14.34 49.78 43.13
N LYS A 399 -14.95 50.65 43.95
CA LYS A 399 -14.24 51.79 44.56
C LYS A 399 -13.07 51.37 45.45
N LYS A 400 -13.15 50.18 46.05
CA LYS A 400 -12.09 49.61 46.90
C LYS A 400 -11.26 48.59 46.15
N LEU A 401 -11.31 48.59 44.81
CA LEU A 401 -10.72 47.53 43.97
C LEU A 401 -9.32 47.20 44.45
N GLU A 402 -8.42 48.19 44.54
CA GLU A 402 -7.02 48.06 44.97
C GLU A 402 -6.81 47.37 46.32
N GLY A 403 -7.76 47.45 47.25
CA GLY A 403 -7.69 46.79 48.56
C GLY A 403 -8.43 45.46 48.67
N LEU A 404 -9.13 45.01 47.62
CA LEU A 404 -9.90 43.77 47.68
C LEU A 404 -9.01 42.53 47.73
N ASP A 405 -9.36 41.62 48.62
CA ASP A 405 -8.83 40.26 48.65
C ASP A 405 -9.48 39.37 47.57
N ALA A 406 -9.05 38.11 47.48
CA ALA A 406 -9.56 37.15 46.50
C ALA A 406 -11.09 36.94 46.61
N LYS A 407 -11.64 36.96 47.82
CA LYS A 407 -13.08 36.78 48.07
C LYS A 407 -13.87 38.00 47.59
N GLY A 408 -13.38 39.19 47.88
CA GLY A 408 -13.96 40.46 47.44
C GLY A 408 -13.95 40.59 45.91
N LEU A 409 -12.85 40.22 45.26
CA LEU A 409 -12.76 40.19 43.79
C LEU A 409 -13.72 39.16 43.17
N THR A 410 -13.85 37.97 43.77
CA THR A 410 -14.81 36.95 43.32
C THR A 410 -16.24 37.46 43.43
N ARG A 411 -16.60 38.10 44.54
CA ARG A 411 -17.93 38.70 44.72
C ARG A 411 -18.20 39.78 43.68
N LEU A 412 -17.22 40.64 43.41
CA LEU A 412 -17.32 41.69 42.39
C LEU A 412 -17.55 41.09 40.99
N LEU A 413 -16.79 40.08 40.59
CA LEU A 413 -16.96 39.41 39.30
C LEU A 413 -18.29 38.65 39.19
N ALA A 414 -18.76 38.04 40.28
CA ALA A 414 -20.07 37.40 40.31
C ALA A 414 -21.20 38.42 40.15
N LEU A 415 -21.12 39.56 40.85
CA LEU A 415 -22.09 40.65 40.69
C LEU A 415 -22.10 41.20 39.27
N ASP A 416 -20.94 41.40 38.64
CA ASP A 416 -20.85 41.80 37.23
C ASP A 416 -21.66 40.85 36.37
N LYS A 417 -21.36 39.55 36.47
CA LYS A 417 -21.98 38.49 35.67
C LYS A 417 -23.49 38.42 35.89
N ASP A 418 -23.95 38.60 37.13
CA ASP A 418 -25.38 38.60 37.47
C ASP A 418 -26.11 39.84 36.91
N ILE A 419 -25.45 41.00 36.89
CA ILE A 419 -26.03 42.26 36.39
C ILE A 419 -26.15 42.23 34.86
N THR A 420 -25.18 41.62 34.18
CA THR A 420 -24.99 41.68 32.73
C THR A 420 -25.49 40.45 31.98
N ASP A 421 -26.23 39.56 32.65
CA ASP A 421 -26.70 38.27 32.13
C ASP A 421 -25.56 37.45 31.51
N GLY A 422 -24.43 37.35 32.20
CA GLY A 422 -23.30 36.50 31.80
C GLY A 422 -22.19 37.21 31.03
N ARG A 423 -22.36 38.47 30.61
CA ARG A 423 -21.37 39.21 29.80
C ARG A 423 -20.37 39.99 30.67
N THR A 424 -19.11 40.07 30.31
CA THR A 424 -18.15 40.86 31.10
C THR A 424 -18.27 42.36 30.80
N SER A 425 -18.44 43.21 31.83
CA SER A 425 -18.40 44.68 31.65
C SER A 425 -16.98 45.21 31.43
N LYS A 426 -16.86 46.46 30.97
CA LYS A 426 -15.55 47.14 30.86
C LYS A 426 -14.83 47.21 32.21
N MET A 427 -15.57 47.44 33.31
CA MET A 427 -15.03 47.54 34.67
C MET A 427 -14.51 46.19 35.19
N ALA A 428 -15.24 45.10 34.91
CA ALA A 428 -14.87 43.77 35.38
C ALA A 428 -13.62 43.20 34.71
N ARG A 429 -13.20 43.69 33.54
CA ARG A 429 -11.97 43.24 32.87
C ARG A 429 -10.73 43.45 33.75
N ASN A 430 -10.54 44.67 34.27
CA ASN A 430 -9.39 45.00 35.11
C ASN A 430 -9.41 44.22 36.44
N ALA A 431 -10.60 44.06 37.03
CA ALA A 431 -10.78 43.25 38.23
C ALA A 431 -10.49 41.75 37.97
N GLY A 432 -10.90 41.25 36.80
CA GLY A 432 -10.66 39.89 36.33
C GLY A 432 -9.17 39.60 36.19
N THR A 433 -8.43 40.44 35.47
CA THR A 433 -6.96 40.31 35.33
C THR A 433 -6.26 40.31 36.69
N ARG A 434 -6.67 41.16 37.62
CA ARG A 434 -6.06 41.18 38.96
C ARG A 434 -6.39 39.93 39.78
N ALA A 435 -7.65 39.50 39.77
CA ALA A 435 -8.08 38.28 40.43
C ALA A 435 -7.34 37.05 39.85
N GLY A 436 -7.21 36.99 38.52
CA GLY A 436 -6.43 36.01 37.80
C GLY A 436 -4.99 35.93 38.32
N ASN A 437 -4.31 37.06 38.43
CA ASN A 437 -2.93 37.13 38.96
C ASN A 437 -2.81 36.67 40.42
N ILE A 438 -3.77 37.02 41.29
CA ILE A 438 -3.77 36.58 42.69
C ILE A 438 -3.92 35.06 42.77
N TYR A 439 -4.91 34.50 42.07
CA TYR A 439 -5.12 33.06 42.04
C TYR A 439 -3.96 32.32 41.38
N TYR A 440 -3.35 32.88 40.34
CA TYR A 440 -2.17 32.32 39.72
C TYR A 440 -0.99 32.23 40.70
N LYS A 441 -0.73 33.28 41.50
CA LYS A 441 0.33 33.23 42.54
C LYS A 441 0.06 32.13 43.56
N SER A 442 -1.19 31.96 44.01
CA SER A 442 -1.58 30.86 44.90
C SER A 442 -1.42 29.49 44.22
N ALA A 443 -1.77 29.37 42.94
CA ALA A 443 -1.60 28.14 42.16
C ALA A 443 -0.12 27.77 41.99
N ALA A 444 0.74 28.74 41.66
CA ALA A 444 2.16 28.54 41.52
C ALA A 444 2.82 28.13 42.85
N GLY A 445 2.44 28.78 43.96
CA GLY A 445 2.91 28.41 45.29
C GLY A 445 2.47 26.99 45.70
N ALA A 446 1.20 26.64 45.48
CA ALA A 446 0.68 25.30 45.75
C ALA A 446 1.39 24.23 44.90
N LYS A 447 1.63 24.52 43.61
CA LYS A 447 2.37 23.64 42.70
C LYS A 447 3.80 23.41 43.17
N ALA A 448 4.51 24.47 43.58
CA ALA A 448 5.87 24.37 44.10
C ALA A 448 5.93 23.56 45.40
N ALA A 449 4.89 23.61 46.22
CA ALA A 449 4.75 22.84 47.46
C ALA A 449 4.21 21.41 47.26
N GLY A 450 4.02 20.94 46.02
CA GLY A 450 3.46 19.61 45.73
C GLY A 450 1.98 19.44 46.07
N GLN A 451 1.24 20.53 46.34
CA GLN A 451 -0.18 20.50 46.68
C GLN A 451 -1.04 20.50 45.41
N TRP A 452 -1.05 19.38 44.68
CA TRP A 452 -1.63 19.27 43.32
C TRP A 452 -3.09 19.68 43.21
N SER A 453 -3.93 19.22 44.14
CA SER A 453 -5.36 19.56 44.17
C SER A 453 -5.59 21.07 44.33
N ARG A 454 -4.86 21.71 45.25
CA ARG A 454 -4.92 23.17 45.45
C ARG A 454 -4.35 23.93 44.24
N ALA A 455 -3.27 23.42 43.64
CA ALA A 455 -2.68 24.03 42.44
C ALA A 455 -3.68 24.02 41.28
N MET A 456 -4.36 22.90 41.04
CA MET A 456 -5.41 22.78 40.03
C MET A 456 -6.61 23.69 40.34
N GLU A 457 -7.09 23.69 41.59
CA GLU A 457 -8.20 24.53 42.03
C GLU A 457 -7.91 26.02 41.79
N PHE A 458 -6.76 26.52 42.24
CA PHE A 458 -6.38 27.92 42.07
C PHE A 458 -6.13 28.28 40.61
N ALA A 459 -5.51 27.40 39.81
CA ALA A 459 -5.30 27.65 38.39
C ALA A 459 -6.64 27.76 37.62
N ARG A 460 -7.63 26.92 37.95
CA ARG A 460 -8.98 27.03 37.38
C ARG A 460 -9.67 28.33 37.81
N ARG A 461 -9.57 28.74 39.08
CA ARG A 461 -10.11 30.02 39.54
C ARG A 461 -9.44 31.21 38.83
N ALA A 462 -8.14 31.13 38.58
CA ALA A 462 -7.43 32.15 37.81
C ALA A 462 -8.00 32.26 36.38
N LEU A 463 -8.24 31.14 35.70
CA LEU A 463 -8.83 31.11 34.36
C LEU A 463 -10.31 31.50 34.34
N GLN A 464 -11.05 31.25 35.41
CA GLN A 464 -12.43 31.72 35.56
C GLN A 464 -12.49 33.25 35.68
N ALA A 465 -11.51 33.85 36.35
CA ALA A 465 -11.41 35.30 36.50
C ALA A 465 -10.81 35.98 35.27
N ASP A 466 -9.80 35.37 34.65
CA ASP A 466 -9.13 35.82 33.43
C ASP A 466 -8.86 34.62 32.50
N PRO A 467 -9.77 34.37 31.54
CA PRO A 467 -9.63 33.27 30.59
C PRO A 467 -8.36 33.33 29.73
N SER A 468 -7.75 34.50 29.59
CA SER A 468 -6.54 34.72 28.78
C SER A 468 -5.23 34.54 29.58
N HIS A 469 -5.30 34.18 30.86
CA HIS A 469 -4.14 34.12 31.73
C HIS A 469 -3.20 32.95 31.40
N ALA A 470 -2.18 33.22 30.57
CA ALA A 470 -1.23 32.21 30.07
C ALA A 470 -0.57 31.36 31.18
N GLY A 471 -0.12 31.97 32.28
CA GLY A 471 0.53 31.23 33.37
C GLY A 471 -0.37 30.18 34.04
N ALA A 472 -1.65 30.50 34.24
CA ALA A 472 -2.62 29.57 34.83
C ALA A 472 -2.96 28.44 33.85
N ALA A 473 -3.13 28.76 32.57
CA ALA A 473 -3.33 27.76 31.51
C ALA A 473 -2.15 26.76 31.47
N ASN A 474 -0.92 27.25 31.56
CA ASN A 474 0.28 26.41 31.60
C ASN A 474 0.32 25.50 32.83
N ILE A 475 -0.12 25.98 34.00
CA ILE A 475 -0.22 25.13 35.20
C ILE A 475 -1.23 24.00 34.97
N VAL A 476 -2.42 24.30 34.45
CA VAL A 476 -3.44 23.27 34.16
C VAL A 476 -2.91 22.23 33.18
N ASN A 477 -2.27 22.66 32.09
CA ASN A 477 -1.72 21.76 31.08
C ASN A 477 -0.59 20.87 31.64
N ASP A 478 0.33 21.43 32.43
CA ASP A 478 1.41 20.66 33.06
C ASP A 478 0.86 19.61 34.04
N LEU A 479 -0.16 19.96 34.84
CA LEU A 479 -0.79 19.02 35.77
C LEU A 479 -1.53 17.90 35.01
N LYS A 480 -2.23 18.22 33.92
CA LYS A 480 -2.87 17.19 33.07
C LYS A 480 -1.84 16.25 32.43
N GLY A 481 -0.72 16.79 31.95
CA GLY A 481 0.38 15.98 31.40
C GLY A 481 0.93 15.02 32.44
N LYS A 482 1.30 15.53 33.62
CA LYS A 482 1.79 14.71 34.74
C LYS A 482 0.77 13.66 35.20
N ALA A 483 -0.51 14.02 35.26
CA ALA A 483 -1.58 13.09 35.60
C ALA A 483 -1.66 11.92 34.61
N LYS A 484 -1.50 12.19 33.32
CA LYS A 484 -1.47 11.14 32.30
C LYS A 484 -0.30 10.19 32.49
N ASP A 485 0.90 10.72 32.72
CA ASP A 485 2.10 9.91 32.92
C ASP A 485 2.00 9.05 34.19
N LEU A 486 1.55 9.65 35.30
CA LEU A 486 1.31 8.95 36.57
C LEU A 486 0.24 7.87 36.43
N TYR A 487 -0.83 8.13 35.68
CA TYR A 487 -1.88 7.15 35.43
C TYR A 487 -1.31 5.92 34.71
N MET A 488 -0.49 6.11 33.67
CA MET A 488 0.12 4.99 32.95
C MET A 488 1.06 4.16 33.83
N GLN A 489 1.88 4.82 34.65
CA GLN A 489 2.76 4.14 35.62
C GLN A 489 1.96 3.36 36.67
N ALA A 490 0.90 3.96 37.21
CA ALA A 490 0.02 3.29 38.17
C ALA A 490 -0.66 2.08 37.52
N TYR A 491 -1.13 2.23 36.28
CA TYR A 491 -1.86 1.19 35.56
C TYR A 491 -1.00 -0.02 35.20
N SER A 492 0.29 0.17 34.91
CA SER A 492 1.22 -0.93 34.61
C SER A 492 1.55 -1.80 35.82
N ILE A 493 1.51 -1.22 37.03
CA ILE A 493 1.85 -1.92 38.28
C ILE A 493 0.63 -2.26 39.15
N LYS A 494 -0.58 -1.91 38.71
CA LYS A 494 -1.81 -2.05 39.52
C LYS A 494 -2.09 -3.46 40.03
N ASP A 495 -1.70 -4.47 39.27
CA ASP A 495 -1.94 -5.88 39.58
C ASP A 495 -0.74 -6.53 40.29
N SER A 496 0.49 -6.05 40.00
CA SER A 496 1.73 -6.60 40.56
C SER A 496 2.15 -5.96 41.88
N SER A 497 1.81 -4.68 42.08
CA SER A 497 2.22 -3.85 43.23
C SER A 497 1.11 -2.81 43.54
N PRO A 498 -0.07 -3.28 44.01
CA PRO A 498 -1.22 -2.41 44.25
C PRO A 498 -0.95 -1.31 45.29
N GLU A 499 -0.11 -1.57 46.29
CA GLU A 499 0.36 -0.61 47.30
C GLU A 499 1.12 0.57 46.70
N ASP A 500 1.87 0.35 45.62
CA ASP A 500 2.61 1.38 44.90
C ASP A 500 1.75 2.08 43.83
N ALA A 501 0.71 1.41 43.33
CA ALA A 501 -0.23 1.96 42.36
C ALA A 501 -1.23 2.93 43.00
N LEU A 502 -1.76 2.59 44.17
CA LEU A 502 -2.79 3.35 44.87
C LEU A 502 -2.44 4.84 45.10
N PRO A 503 -1.27 5.20 45.67
CA PRO A 503 -0.91 6.61 45.86
C PRO A 503 -0.79 7.36 44.53
N LYS A 504 -0.34 6.72 43.45
CA LYS A 504 -0.25 7.34 42.12
C LYS A 504 -1.64 7.64 41.55
N PHE A 505 -2.60 6.71 41.67
CA PHE A 505 -3.99 7.01 41.26
C PHE A 505 -4.61 8.14 42.09
N ARG A 506 -4.30 8.25 43.39
CA ARG A 506 -4.73 9.40 44.21
C ARG A 506 -4.14 10.72 43.72
N ASP A 507 -2.87 10.74 43.33
CA ASP A 507 -2.24 11.93 42.75
C ASP A 507 -2.87 12.32 41.41
N VAL A 508 -3.23 11.35 40.56
CA VAL A 508 -3.97 11.61 39.31
C VAL A 508 -5.31 12.28 39.59
N VAL A 509 -6.07 11.77 40.56
CA VAL A 509 -7.35 12.39 40.99
C VAL A 509 -7.11 13.82 41.51
N ALA A 510 -6.04 14.05 42.27
CA ALA A 510 -5.69 15.37 42.77
C ALA A 510 -5.25 16.35 41.65
N MET A 511 -4.62 15.85 40.59
CA MET A 511 -4.12 16.67 39.47
C MET A 511 -5.17 16.93 38.39
N THR A 512 -6.32 16.27 38.42
CA THR A 512 -7.33 16.35 37.36
C THR A 512 -8.66 16.89 37.89
N PRO A 513 -9.39 17.70 37.10
CA PRO A 513 -10.70 18.16 37.51
C PRO A 513 -11.78 17.06 37.34
N PRO A 514 -12.92 17.13 38.05
CA PRO A 514 -13.98 16.12 37.98
C PRO A 514 -14.57 15.89 36.58
N ASP A 515 -14.52 16.91 35.73
CA ASP A 515 -14.96 16.87 34.33
C ASP A 515 -13.93 16.24 33.37
N ASP A 516 -12.76 15.82 33.85
CA ASP A 516 -11.74 15.14 33.07
C ASP A 516 -11.94 13.61 33.07
N GLU A 517 -11.79 12.98 31.90
CA GLU A 517 -11.97 11.53 31.74
C GLU A 517 -10.99 10.72 32.63
N LEU A 518 -9.75 11.21 32.79
CA LEU A 518 -8.75 10.54 33.64
C LEU A 518 -9.13 10.58 35.12
N HIS A 519 -9.85 11.62 35.56
CA HIS A 519 -10.29 11.75 36.94
C HIS A 519 -11.19 10.59 37.34
N GLY A 520 -12.25 10.34 36.57
CA GLY A 520 -13.20 9.26 36.84
C GLY A 520 -12.56 7.87 36.76
N LYS A 521 -11.66 7.65 35.79
CA LYS A 521 -10.93 6.38 35.67
C LYS A 521 -10.01 6.13 36.87
N ALA A 522 -9.21 7.13 37.26
CA ALA A 522 -8.32 7.04 38.40
C ALA A 522 -9.10 6.83 39.70
N GLN A 523 -10.20 7.56 39.89
CA GLN A 523 -11.07 7.41 41.06
C GLN A 523 -11.64 5.99 41.18
N GLY A 524 -12.09 5.40 40.08
CA GLY A 524 -12.54 4.00 40.08
C GLY A 524 -11.45 3.00 40.48
N TRP A 525 -10.19 3.26 40.14
CA TRP A 525 -9.06 2.44 40.59
C TRP A 525 -8.72 2.68 42.06
N VAL A 526 -8.79 3.93 42.55
CA VAL A 526 -8.63 4.22 43.98
C VAL A 526 -9.65 3.45 44.81
N GLU A 527 -10.92 3.42 44.38
CA GLU A 527 -11.97 2.66 45.07
C GLU A 527 -11.72 1.16 45.07
N LYS A 528 -11.27 0.60 43.93
CA LYS A 528 -10.97 -0.84 43.81
C LYS A 528 -9.78 -1.27 44.65
N LEU A 529 -8.69 -0.49 44.64
CA LEU A 529 -7.45 -0.82 45.35
C LEU A 529 -7.49 -0.45 46.85
N SER A 530 -8.49 0.33 47.28
CA SER A 530 -8.71 0.64 48.70
C SER A 530 -9.62 -0.37 49.42
N ARG A 531 -10.26 -1.28 48.68
CA ARG A 531 -11.02 -2.42 49.20
C ARG A 531 -10.10 -3.62 49.32
#